data_AF-A0A0P8CSA3-F1
#
_entry.id   AF-A0A0P8CSA3-F1
#
_cell.length_a   1.000
_cell.length_b   1.000
_cell.length_c   1.000
_cell.angle_alpha   90.00
_cell.angle_beta   90.00
_cell.angle_gamma   90.00
#
_symmetry.space_group_name_H-M   'P 1'
#
loop_
_entity.id
_entity.type
_entity.pdbx_description
1 polymer ?
#
loop_
_entity_poly.entity_id
_entity_poly.type
_entity_poly.pdbx_seq_one_letter_code
_entity_poly.pdbx_strand_id
1 'polypeptide(L)' 'MGAHIEIATPSGVVKVRVPASSQTGLRLRLKGRGIPGPEPGDLYVELEVVMPPADTDKAREFYETMARELAFDPRQRKGG' A
#
# COMPACT_ATOMS: atom_id res chain seq x y z
N MET A 1 1.05 10.32 -5.49
CA MET A 1 0.94 9.28 -6.55
C MET A 1 -0.12 8.27 -6.14
N GLY A 2 -0.85 7.69 -7.10
CA GLY A 2 -1.78 6.57 -6.92
C GLY A 2 -1.56 5.54 -8.03
N ALA A 3 -2.19 4.36 -7.96
CA ALA A 3 -1.90 3.27 -8.90
C ALA A 3 -3.13 2.42 -9.19
N HIS A 4 -3.06 1.64 -10.27
CA HIS A 4 -3.92 0.47 -10.47
C HIS A 4 -3.06 -0.77 -10.41
N ILE A 5 -3.42 -1.72 -9.56
CA ILE A 5 -2.70 -2.99 -9.37
C ILE A 5 -3.63 -4.17 -9.62
N GLU A 6 -3.07 -5.30 -10.00
CA GLU A 6 -3.79 -6.56 -10.12
C GLU A 6 -3.57 -7.40 -8.86
N ILE A 7 -4.65 -7.97 -8.33
CA ILE A 7 -4.63 -8.77 -7.11
C ILE A 7 -5.26 -10.13 -7.42
N ALA A 8 -4.53 -11.20 -7.14
CA ALA A 8 -5.06 -12.55 -7.17
C ALA A 8 -6.02 -12.76 -6.00
N THR A 9 -7.23 -13.23 -6.29
CA THR A 9 -8.24 -13.60 -5.29
C THR A 9 -8.65 -15.06 -5.50
N PRO A 10 -9.29 -15.71 -4.52
CA PRO A 10 -9.87 -17.03 -4.71
C PRO A 10 -10.86 -17.13 -5.90
N SER A 11 -11.43 -16.00 -6.31
CA SER A 11 -12.38 -15.91 -7.43
C SER A 11 -11.75 -15.46 -8.76
N GLY A 12 -10.42 -15.37 -8.83
CA GLY A 12 -9.66 -14.87 -9.98
C GLY A 12 -8.98 -13.51 -9.74
N VAL A 13 -8.30 -13.00 -10.76
CA VAL A 13 -7.55 -11.74 -10.68
C VAL A 13 -8.50 -10.54 -10.84
N VAL A 14 -8.31 -9.52 -10.01
CA VAL A 14 -9.10 -8.28 -10.08
C VAL A 14 -8.18 -7.05 -10.10
N LYS A 15 -8.59 -6.02 -10.86
CA LYS A 15 -7.90 -4.73 -10.90
C LYS A 15 -8.41 -3.84 -9.76
N VAL A 16 -7.51 -3.38 -8.91
CA VAL A 16 -7.80 -2.53 -7.75
C VAL A 16 -7.15 -1.17 -7.94
N ARG A 17 -7.89 -0.11 -7.61
CA ARG A 17 -7.35 1.26 -7.58
C ARG A 17 -6.79 1.55 -6.19
N VAL A 18 -5.52 1.91 -6.13
CA VAL A 18 -4.87 2.51 -4.96
C VAL A 18 -5.03 4.03 -5.06
N PRO A 19 -5.80 4.67 -4.16
CA PRO A 19 -5.97 6.12 -4.17
C PRO A 19 -4.63 6.86 -4.07
N ALA A 20 -4.59 8.08 -4.59
CA ALA A 20 -3.42 8.91 -4.42
C ALA A 20 -3.20 9.22 -2.93
N SER A 21 -1.93 9.27 -2.51
CA SER A 21 -1.54 9.60 -1.12
C SER A 21 -2.04 8.59 -0.07
N SER A 22 -2.35 7.35 -0.50
CA SER A 22 -2.65 6.24 0.40
C SER A 22 -1.52 6.00 1.40
N GLN A 23 -1.87 5.58 2.61
CA GLN A 23 -0.95 5.33 3.71
C GLN A 23 -0.94 3.85 4.10
N THR A 24 0.12 3.42 4.77
CA THR A 24 0.16 2.11 5.43
C THR A 24 -1.06 1.95 6.36
N GLY A 25 -1.66 0.76 6.35
CA GLY A 25 -2.85 0.42 7.14
C GLY A 25 -4.18 0.82 6.49
N LEU A 26 -4.18 1.47 5.32
CA LEU A 26 -5.41 1.67 4.56
C LEU A 26 -5.96 0.30 4.12
N ARG A 27 -7.20 0.00 4.53
CA ARG A 27 -7.89 -1.26 4.22
C ARG A 27 -8.91 -1.05 3.09
N LEU A 28 -8.73 -1.76 1.99
CA LEU A 28 -9.64 -1.80 0.84
C LEU A 28 -10.48 -3.08 0.91
N ARG A 29 -11.81 -2.95 0.89
CA ARG A 29 -12.74 -4.08 0.87
C ARG A 29 -13.10 -4.45 -0.56
N LEU A 30 -12.76 -5.66 -0.97
CA LEU A 30 -13.18 -6.26 -2.24
C LEU A 30 -14.38 -7.16 -1.99
N LYS A 31 -15.57 -6.62 -2.24
CA LYS A 31 -16.84 -7.29 -1.93
C LYS A 31 -17.02 -8.58 -2.75
N GLY A 32 -17.36 -9.69 -2.10
CA GLY A 32 -17.62 -10.98 -2.75
C GLY A 32 -16.38 -11.65 -3.37
N ARG A 33 -15.17 -11.18 -3.02
CA ARG A 33 -13.89 -11.70 -3.52
C ARG A 33 -13.12 -12.52 -2.50
N GLY A 34 -13.74 -12.83 -1.36
CA GLY A 34 -13.18 -13.67 -0.31
C GLY A 34 -13.33 -15.17 -0.61
N ILE A 35 -13.41 -15.96 0.46
CA ILE A 35 -13.53 -17.42 0.35
C ILE A 35 -14.86 -17.78 -0.34
N PRO A 36 -14.86 -18.67 -1.36
CA PRO A 36 -16.08 -19.10 -2.03
C PRO A 36 -17.05 -19.85 -1.11
N GLY A 37 -18.35 -19.66 -1.33
CA GLY A 37 -19.44 -20.31 -0.61
C GLY A 37 -20.80 -19.94 -1.25
N PRO A 38 -21.95 -20.39 -0.69
CA PRO A 38 -23.28 -19.99 -1.17
C PRO A 38 -23.45 -18.47 -1.26
N GLU A 39 -22.90 -17.76 -0.28
CA GLU A 39 -22.61 -16.33 -0.36
C GLU A 39 -21.09 -16.15 -0.18
N PRO A 40 -20.35 -15.69 -1.21
CA PRO A 40 -18.91 -15.48 -1.08
C PRO A 40 -18.59 -14.42 -0.03
N GLY A 41 -17.52 -14.66 0.74
CA GLY A 41 -17.01 -13.67 1.68
C GLY A 41 -16.35 -12.47 0.98
N ASP A 42 -15.80 -11.56 1.78
CA ASP A 42 -15.03 -10.41 1.26
C ASP A 42 -13.53 -10.61 1.45
N LEU A 43 -12.75 -9.98 0.58
CA LEU A 43 -11.30 -9.87 0.74
C LEU A 43 -10.95 -8.46 1.21
N TYR A 44 -10.18 -8.35 2.28
CA TYR A 44 -9.60 -7.09 2.72
C TYR A 44 -8.14 -7.04 2.30
N VAL A 45 -7.79 -5.98 1.58
CA VAL A 45 -6.40 -5.67 1.19
C VAL A 45 -5.93 -4.55 2.09
N GLU A 46 -4.91 -4.82 2.91
CA GLU A 46 -4.25 -3.81 3.71
C GLU A 46 -2.98 -3.35 3.01
N LEU A 47 -2.82 -2.04 2.87
CA LEU A 47 -1.67 -1.45 2.22
C LEU A 47 -0.48 -1.41 3.18
N GLU A 48 0.67 -1.87 2.68
CA GLU A 48 1.97 -1.76 3.35
C GLU A 48 2.95 -1.05 2.41
N VAL A 49 3.65 -0.04 2.93
CA VAL A 49 4.73 0.63 2.21
C VAL A 49 6.02 -0.15 2.41
N VAL A 50 6.54 -0.72 1.33
CA VAL A 50 7.86 -1.36 1.27
C VAL A 50 8.86 -0.42 0.59
N MET A 51 10.07 -0.34 1.13
CA MET A 51 11.12 0.53 0.61
C MET A 51 12.16 -0.29 -0.17
N PRO A 52 12.56 0.12 -1.38
CA PRO A 52 13.67 -0.54 -2.06
C PRO A 52 14.99 -0.29 -1.32
N PRO A 53 15.95 -1.23 -1.39
CA PRO A 53 17.21 -1.09 -0.70
C PRO A 53 18.03 0.09 -1.25
N ALA A 54 18.81 0.73 -0.38
CA ALA A 54 19.66 1.87 -0.71
C ALA A 54 21.12 1.44 -0.96
N ASP A 55 21.31 0.41 -1.79
CA ASP A 55 22.61 -0.25 -1.91
C ASP A 55 23.61 0.53 -2.77
N THR A 56 23.15 1.49 -3.57
CA THR A 56 24.01 2.36 -4.39
C THR A 56 24.09 3.77 -3.82
N ASP A 57 25.19 4.48 -4.12
CA ASP A 57 25.38 5.86 -3.68
C ASP A 57 24.25 6.78 -4.19
N LYS A 58 23.83 6.60 -5.44
CA LYS A 58 22.72 7.35 -6.03
C LYS A 58 21.39 7.07 -5.32
N ALA A 59 21.13 5.83 -4.90
CA ALA A 59 19.91 5.50 -4.17
C ALA A 59 19.91 6.14 -2.76
N ARG A 60 21.06 6.16 -2.08
CA ARG A 60 21.21 6.84 -0.78
C ARG A 60 21.00 8.34 -0.92
N GLU A 61 21.64 8.96 -1.91
CA GLU A 61 21.49 10.40 -2.20
C GLU A 61 20.03 10.79 -2.46
N PHE A 62 19.28 9.94 -3.18
CA PHE A 62 17.85 10.16 -3.41
C PHE A 62 17.06 10.19 -2.09
N TYR A 63 17.27 9.22 -1.20
CA TYR A 63 16.59 9.20 0.10
C TYR A 63 16.99 10.35 1.01
N GLU A 64 18.27 10.72 1.03
CA GLU A 64 18.75 11.88 1.79
C GLU A 64 18.12 13.19 1.30
N THR A 65 18.02 13.36 -0.03
CA THR A 65 17.35 14.52 -0.63
C THR A 65 15.88 14.54 -0.24
N MET A 66 15.19 13.41 -0.35
CA MET A 66 13.78 13.29 0.08
C MET A 66 13.60 13.65 1.56
N ALA A 67 14.50 13.18 2.43
CA ALA A 67 14.45 13.48 3.86
C ALA A 67 14.64 14.97 4.17
N ARG A 68 15.55 15.65 3.46
CA ARG A 68 15.78 17.10 3.59
C ARG A 68 14.60 17.93 3.11
N GLU A 69 14.04 17.61 1.93
CA GLU A 69 13.05 18.45 1.27
C GLU A 69 11.62 18.29 1.82
N LEU A 70 11.23 17.08 2.26
CA LEU A 70 9.83 16.81 2.63
C LEU A 70 9.50 17.15 4.09
N ALA A 71 10.50 17.36 4.96
CA ALA A 71 10.34 17.73 6.37
C ALA A 71 9.26 16.93 7.15
N PHE A 72 9.04 15.66 6.78
CA PHE A 72 8.01 14.79 7.34
C PHE A 72 8.50 14.08 8.61
N ASP A 73 7.77 14.19 9.72
CA ASP A 73 8.05 13.44 10.96
C ASP A 73 7.09 12.24 11.12
N PRO A 74 7.52 11.00 10.83
CA PRO A 74 6.67 9.82 10.96
C PRO A 74 6.27 9.51 12.41
N ARG A 75 6.90 10.14 13.42
CA ARG A 75 6.65 9.88 14.85
C ARG A 75 5.81 10.96 15.52
N GLN A 76 5.41 12.01 14.80
CA GLN A 76 4.61 13.09 15.36
C GLN A 76 3.27 12.60 15.90
N ARG A 77 2.67 11.61 15.24
CA ARG A 77 1.46 10.94 15.72
C ARG A 77 1.85 9.83 16.69
N LYS A 78 2.07 10.19 17.96
CA LYS A 78 2.08 9.21 19.05
C LYS A 78 0.69 8.56 19.12
N GLY A 79 0.65 7.23 19.16
CA GLY A 79 -0.59 6.45 19.15
C GLY A 79 -1.60 6.93 20.20
N GLY A 80 -2.88 6.90 19.82
CA GLY A 80 -3.99 6.84 20.77
C GLY A 80 -4.23 5.41 21.19
#